data_AF-A0AAV5H4Q1-F1
#
_entry.id   AF-A0AAV5H4Q1-F1
#
_cell.length_a   1.000
_cell.length_b   1.000
_cell.length_c   1.000
_cell.angle_alpha   90.00
_cell.angle_beta   90.00
_cell.angle_gamma   90.00
#
_symmetry.space_group_name_H-M   'P 1'
#
loop_
_entity.id
_entity.type
_entity.pdbx_description
1 polymer ?
#
loop_
_entity_poly.entity_id
_entity_poly.type
_entity_poly.pdbx_seq_one_letter_code
_entity_poly.pdbx_strand_id
1 'polypeptide(L)'
;MKPVHVNPHHVKKSKELDDNNPNKNDRKDPKTVASLVNEGRFSYPYIPTGIYAEIKSLSNLRFQAQEEITWIKNRIARWFAIYFPEYKEVYGDVKAVSGRMILKAAPLPEDIGKLGVEGVNQEK
;
A
#
# COMPACT_ATOMS: atom_id res chain seq x y z
N MET A 1 20.54 -25.71 1.30
CA MET A 1 20.36 -25.53 -0.16
C MET A 1 20.19 -24.04 -0.43
N LYS A 2 20.99 -23.43 -1.32
CA LYS A 2 20.86 -22.00 -1.66
C LYS A 2 19.84 -21.85 -2.81
N PRO A 3 18.79 -21.04 -2.67
CA PRO A 3 17.85 -20.83 -3.77
C PRO A 3 18.55 -20.13 -4.93
N VAL A 4 18.16 -20.46 -6.15
CA VAL A 4 18.65 -19.86 -7.39
C VAL A 4 17.51 -19.11 -8.06
N HIS A 5 17.82 -17.95 -8.63
CA HIS A 5 16.87 -17.16 -9.40
C HIS A 5 17.18 -17.28 -10.88
N VAL A 6 16.18 -17.69 -11.66
CA VAL A 6 16.26 -17.70 -13.12
C VAL A 6 15.41 -16.55 -13.64
N ASN A 7 16.00 -15.68 -14.45
CA ASN A 7 15.31 -14.51 -14.98
C ASN A 7 14.15 -14.93 -15.92
N PRO A 8 12.89 -14.56 -15.62
CA PRO A 8 11.73 -14.92 -16.45
C PRO A 8 11.85 -14.51 -17.92
N HIS A 9 12.57 -13.42 -18.21
CA HIS A 9 12.81 -12.97 -19.58
C HIS A 9 13.67 -13.96 -20.37
N HIS A 10 14.69 -14.56 -19.74
CA HIS A 10 15.52 -15.59 -20.37
C HIS A 10 14.75 -16.90 -20.53
N VAL A 11 13.91 -17.24 -19.55
CA VAL A 11 13.01 -18.40 -19.63
C VAL A 11 12.08 -18.28 -20.85
N LYS A 12 11.51 -17.10 -21.09
CA LYS A 12 10.65 -16.86 -22.25
C LYS A 12 11.41 -17.00 -23.58
N LYS A 13 12.58 -16.36 -23.70
CA LYS A 13 13.39 -16.43 -24.92
C LYS A 13 13.90 -17.83 -25.24
N SER A 14 14.34 -18.59 -24.23
CA SER A 14 14.80 -19.97 -24.43
C SER A 14 13.66 -20.89 -24.87
N LYS A 15 12.45 -20.72 -24.30
CA LYS A 15 11.27 -21.46 -24.78
C LYS A 15 10.94 -21.17 -26.23
N GLU A 16 10.93 -19.89 -26.61
CA GLU A 16 10.63 -19.48 -27.99
C GLU A 16 11.65 -20.03 -28.99
N LEU A 17 12.93 -20.11 -28.60
CA LEU A 17 14.00 -20.66 -29.41
C LEU A 17 13.90 -22.19 -29.56
N ASP A 18 13.57 -22.90 -28.48
CA ASP A 18 13.47 -24.37 -28.48
C ASP A 18 12.20 -24.89 -29.16
N ASP A 19 11.06 -24.20 -29.00
CA ASP A 19 9.75 -24.66 -29.48
C ASP A 19 9.29 -23.99 -30.78
N ASN A 20 9.90 -22.87 -31.18
CA ASN A 20 9.52 -22.04 -32.33
C ASN A 20 8.00 -21.80 -32.47
N ASN A 21 7.29 -21.77 -31.33
CA ASN A 21 5.84 -21.70 -31.24
C ASN A 21 5.44 -20.75 -30.10
N PRO A 22 4.59 -19.74 -30.35
CA PRO A 22 4.21 -18.74 -29.36
C PRO A 22 3.21 -19.25 -28.30
N ASN A 23 2.77 -20.51 -28.35
CA ASN A 23 1.76 -21.03 -27.43
C ASN A 23 2.26 -21.14 -25.98
N LYS A 24 1.51 -20.53 -25.06
CA LYS A 24 1.75 -20.59 -23.62
C LYS A 24 1.48 -22.02 -23.11
N ASN A 25 2.52 -22.69 -22.62
CA ASN A 25 2.41 -24.05 -22.07
C ASN A 25 3.21 -24.19 -20.78
N ASP A 26 2.52 -24.12 -19.63
CA ASP A 26 3.13 -24.14 -18.30
C ASP A 26 3.83 -25.48 -17.97
N ARG A 27 3.58 -26.56 -18.73
CA ARG A 27 4.26 -27.87 -18.54
C ARG A 27 5.72 -27.85 -19.01
N LYS A 28 6.10 -26.90 -19.86
CA LYS A 28 7.46 -26.84 -20.42
C LYS A 28 8.41 -25.99 -19.58
N ASP A 29 7.85 -25.08 -18.79
CA ASP A 29 8.56 -24.18 -17.88
C ASP A 29 9.57 -24.91 -16.97
N PRO A 30 9.21 -26.03 -16.31
CA PRO A 30 10.15 -26.72 -15.44
C PRO A 30 11.35 -27.27 -16.21
N LYS A 31 11.14 -27.74 -17.46
CA LYS A 31 12.21 -28.27 -18.31
C LYS A 31 13.19 -27.16 -18.71
N THR A 32 12.68 -26.04 -19.21
CA THR A 32 13.54 -24.91 -19.62
C THR A 32 14.27 -24.30 -18.42
N VAL A 33 13.60 -24.17 -17.26
CA VAL A 33 14.23 -23.69 -16.04
C VAL A 33 15.33 -24.64 -15.57
N ALA A 34 15.10 -25.97 -15.60
CA ALA A 34 16.12 -26.95 -15.25
C ALA A 34 17.32 -26.90 -16.21
N SER A 35 17.10 -26.76 -17.51
CA SER A 35 18.17 -26.59 -18.50
C SER A 35 19.00 -25.33 -18.23
N LEU A 36 18.35 -24.19 -17.99
CA LEU A 36 19.03 -22.93 -17.67
C LEU A 36 19.85 -23.01 -16.37
N VAL A 37 19.35 -23.75 -15.36
CA VAL A 37 20.10 -24.00 -14.13
C VAL A 37 21.31 -24.89 -14.39
N ASN A 38 21.17 -25.95 -15.19
CA ASN A 38 22.27 -26.85 -15.57
C ASN A 38 23.35 -26.13 -16.40
N GLU A 39 22.94 -25.20 -17.25
CA GLU A 39 23.84 -24.33 -18.03
C GLU A 39 24.53 -23.24 -17.19
N GLY A 40 24.21 -23.11 -15.89
CA GLY A 40 24.75 -22.07 -15.02
C GLY A 40 24.17 -20.67 -15.25
N ARG A 41 23.09 -20.55 -16.03
CA ARG A 41 22.42 -19.28 -16.38
C ARG A 41 21.41 -18.85 -15.32
N PHE A 42 21.84 -18.81 -14.08
CA PHE A 42 21.06 -18.37 -12.94
C PHE A 42 21.85 -17.33 -12.13
N SER A 43 21.13 -16.53 -11.36
CA SER A 43 21.74 -15.63 -10.38
C SER A 43 21.39 -16.07 -8.97
N TYR A 44 22.29 -15.83 -8.03
CA TYR A 44 21.95 -15.99 -6.62
C TYR A 44 21.17 -14.75 -6.16
N PRO A 45 19.91 -14.91 -5.74
CA PRO A 45 19.15 -13.79 -5.23
C PRO A 45 19.81 -13.29 -3.95
N TYR A 46 19.90 -11.97 -3.81
CA TYR A 46 20.30 -11.36 -2.56
C TYR A 46 19.21 -11.58 -1.53
N ILE A 47 19.49 -12.43 -0.54
CA ILE A 47 18.64 -12.64 0.61
C ILE A 47 19.27 -11.83 1.75
N PRO A 48 18.69 -10.66 2.10
CA PRO A 48 19.22 -9.87 3.20
C PRO A 48 19.12 -10.69 4.49
N THR A 49 20.18 -10.67 5.28
CA THR A 49 20.26 -11.31 6.59
C THR A 49 20.74 -10.29 7.62
N GLY A 50 20.40 -10.49 8.90
CA GLY A 50 20.72 -9.56 9.98
C GLY A 50 20.09 -8.18 9.77
N ILE A 51 20.88 -7.12 10.01
CA ILE A 51 20.44 -5.71 10.02
C ILE A 51 19.70 -5.33 8.72
N TYR A 52 20.18 -5.77 7.56
CA TYR A 52 19.53 -5.45 6.28
C TYR A 52 18.15 -6.10 6.13
N ALA A 53 17.92 -7.26 6.74
CA ALA A 53 16.60 -7.90 6.74
C ALA A 53 15.62 -7.12 7.63
N GLU A 54 16.11 -6.65 8.78
CA GLU A 54 15.34 -5.82 9.71
C GLU A 54 14.94 -4.48 9.08
N ILE A 55 15.88 -3.78 8.43
CA ILE A 55 15.59 -2.53 7.72
C ILE A 55 14.51 -2.75 6.65
N LYS A 56 14.59 -3.85 5.89
CA LYS A 56 13.57 -4.20 4.89
C LYS A 56 12.20 -4.44 5.54
N SER A 57 12.18 -5.14 6.67
CA SER A 57 10.96 -5.40 7.44
C SER A 57 10.33 -4.11 7.95
N LEU A 58 11.14 -3.22 8.55
CA LEU A 58 10.72 -1.91 9.02
C LEU A 58 10.20 -1.02 7.88
N SER A 59 10.87 -1.03 6.74
CA SER A 59 10.41 -0.29 5.56
C SER A 59 9.05 -0.79 5.08
N ASN A 60 8.83 -2.12 5.03
CA ASN A 60 7.53 -2.70 4.67
C ASN A 60 6.44 -2.29 5.67
N LEU A 61 6.72 -2.35 6.97
CA LEU A 61 5.79 -1.94 8.01
C LEU A 61 5.43 -0.45 7.90
N ARG A 62 6.41 0.40 7.56
CA ARG A 62 6.14 1.82 7.27
C ARG A 62 5.20 1.99 6.08
N PHE A 63 5.40 1.23 4.98
CA PHE A 63 4.50 1.31 3.82
C PHE A 63 3.07 0.91 4.19
N GLN A 64 2.90 -0.19 4.93
CA GLN A 64 1.58 -0.62 5.42
C GLN A 64 0.93 0.45 6.31
N ALA A 65 1.67 1.01 7.27
CA ALA A 65 1.15 2.08 8.12
C ALA A 65 0.74 3.34 7.32
N GLN A 66 1.49 3.68 6.26
CA GLN A 66 1.17 4.80 5.38
C GLN A 66 -0.12 4.55 4.57
N GLU A 67 -0.33 3.33 4.09
CA GLU A 67 -1.55 2.91 3.40
C GLU A 67 -2.75 2.96 4.35
N GLU A 68 -2.61 2.43 5.57
CA GLU A 68 -3.64 2.49 6.61
C GLU A 68 -4.02 3.93 6.97
N ILE A 69 -3.03 4.82 7.16
CA ILE A 69 -3.28 6.25 7.39
C ILE A 69 -4.08 6.86 6.24
N THR A 70 -3.76 6.49 4.99
CA THR A 70 -4.46 7.00 3.80
C THR A 70 -5.88 6.46 3.74
N TRP A 71 -6.08 5.18 4.04
CA TRP A 71 -7.39 4.54 4.09
C TRP A 71 -8.29 5.17 5.15
N ILE A 72 -7.79 5.38 6.37
CA ILE A 72 -8.51 6.03 7.47
C ILE A 72 -8.89 7.47 7.07
N LYS A 73 -7.98 8.23 6.46
CA LYS A 73 -8.26 9.59 5.97
C LYS A 73 -9.40 9.60 4.95
N ASN A 74 -9.39 8.67 4.00
CA ASN A 74 -10.44 8.56 2.99
C ASN A 74 -11.78 8.14 3.60
N ARG A 75 -11.76 7.28 4.63
CA ARG A 75 -12.96 6.89 5.37
C ARG A 75 -13.59 8.07 6.10
N ILE A 76 -12.78 8.87 6.77
CA ILE A 76 -13.22 10.09 7.45
C ILE A 76 -13.78 11.10 6.43
N ALA A 77 -13.09 11.34 5.32
CA ALA A 77 -13.56 12.23 4.27
C ALA A 77 -14.92 11.77 3.67
N ARG A 78 -15.12 10.46 3.53
CA ARG A 78 -16.40 9.88 3.09
C ARG A 78 -17.51 10.15 4.10
N TRP A 79 -17.26 10.00 5.40
CA TRP A 79 -18.25 10.32 6.43
C TRP A 79 -18.66 11.78 6.41
N PHE A 80 -17.71 12.70 6.22
CA PHE A 80 -18.04 14.11 6.01
C PHE A 80 -18.90 14.32 4.77
N ALA A 81 -18.58 13.68 3.64
CA ALA A 81 -19.41 13.83 2.44
C ALA A 81 -20.86 13.31 2.62
N ILE A 82 -21.09 12.31 3.48
CA ILE A 82 -22.42 11.72 3.70
C ILE A 82 -23.23 12.52 4.73
N TYR A 83 -22.60 12.84 5.87
CA TYR A 83 -23.32 13.39 7.02
C TYR A 83 -23.09 14.88 7.23
N PHE A 84 -22.01 15.45 6.70
CA PHE A 84 -21.67 16.87 6.90
C PHE A 84 -20.97 17.48 5.66
N PRO A 85 -21.68 17.58 4.51
CA PRO A 85 -21.08 18.01 3.26
C PRO A 85 -20.51 19.44 3.31
N GLU A 86 -21.06 20.32 4.14
CA GLU A 86 -20.63 21.71 4.34
C GLU A 86 -19.31 21.80 5.14
N TYR A 87 -18.88 20.72 5.80
CA TYR A 87 -17.68 20.70 6.63
C TYR A 87 -16.42 21.18 5.89
N LYS A 88 -16.31 20.82 4.61
CA LYS A 88 -15.16 21.20 3.77
C LYS A 88 -15.14 22.69 3.44
N GLU A 89 -16.30 23.34 3.35
CA GLU A 89 -16.40 24.79 3.13
C GLU A 89 -16.11 25.55 4.42
N VAL A 90 -16.57 25.05 5.56
CA VAL A 90 -16.40 25.72 6.87
C VAL A 90 -14.97 25.61 7.41
N TYR A 91 -14.36 24.42 7.34
CA TYR A 91 -13.06 24.16 7.97
C TYR A 91 -11.90 24.07 6.99
N GLY A 92 -12.17 24.03 5.68
CA GLY A 92 -11.17 23.96 4.61
C GLY A 92 -10.40 22.62 4.58
N ASP A 93 -9.56 22.39 5.59
CA ASP A 93 -8.80 21.15 5.78
C ASP A 93 -9.36 20.32 6.93
N VAL A 94 -9.72 19.07 6.62
CA VAL A 94 -10.20 18.06 7.57
C VAL A 94 -9.15 17.72 8.64
N LYS A 95 -7.88 18.06 8.39
CA LYS A 95 -6.76 17.86 9.32
C LYS A 95 -6.51 19.03 10.25
N ALA A 96 -7.23 20.14 10.12
CA ALA A 96 -7.05 21.29 10.99
C ALA A 96 -7.27 20.90 12.46
N VAL A 97 -6.44 21.46 13.36
CA VAL A 97 -6.50 21.19 14.80
C VAL A 97 -7.87 21.59 15.36
N SER A 98 -8.42 22.71 14.87
CA SER A 98 -9.75 23.20 15.21
C SER A 98 -10.86 22.19 14.83
N GLY A 99 -10.82 21.65 13.61
CA GLY A 99 -11.77 20.63 13.17
C GLY A 99 -11.71 19.37 14.03
N ARG A 100 -10.50 18.95 14.42
CA ARG A 100 -10.32 17.76 15.27
C ARG A 100 -10.79 17.97 16.71
N MET A 101 -10.67 19.18 17.25
CA MET A 101 -11.18 19.54 18.57
C MET A 101 -12.72 19.49 18.58
N ILE A 102 -13.35 20.07 17.56
CA ILE A 102 -14.81 20.08 17.45
C ILE A 102 -15.35 18.66 17.30
N LEU A 103 -14.71 17.81 16.49
CA LEU A 103 -15.13 16.40 16.37
C LEU A 103 -14.99 15.58 17.67
N LYS A 104 -14.11 15.99 18.59
CA LYS A 104 -14.03 15.37 19.92
C LYS A 104 -15.17 15.82 20.84
N ALA A 105 -15.61 17.07 20.72
CA ALA A 105 -16.68 17.63 21.53
C ALA A 105 -18.08 17.30 20.98
N ALA A 106 -18.25 17.35 19.66
CA ALA A 106 -19.47 17.08 18.91
C ALA A 106 -19.15 16.29 17.64
N PRO A 107 -19.35 14.96 17.64
CA PRO A 107 -19.08 14.12 16.47
C PRO A 107 -20.18 14.20 15.39
N LEU A 108 -21.39 14.67 15.73
CA LEU A 108 -22.51 14.80 14.81
C LEU A 108 -22.83 16.29 14.50
N PRO A 109 -23.29 16.62 13.29
CA PRO A 109 -23.68 17.99 12.93
C PRO A 109 -24.79 18.56 13.84
N GLU A 110 -25.72 17.70 14.28
CA GLU A 110 -26.79 18.10 15.21
C GLU A 110 -26.24 18.51 16.58
N ASP A 111 -25.16 17.88 17.03
CA ASP A 111 -24.52 18.21 18.31
C ASP A 111 -23.73 19.52 18.22
N ILE A 112 -23.18 19.85 17.05
CA ILE A 112 -22.58 21.17 16.78
C ILE A 112 -23.66 22.27 16.88
N GLY A 113 -24.85 22.00 16.34
CA GLY A 113 -26.00 22.91 16.45
C GLY A 113 -26.42 23.16 17.91
N LYS A 114 -26.35 22.13 18.76
CA LYS A 114 -26.66 22.23 20.20
C LYS A 114 -25.57 22.94 21.02
N LEU A 115 -24.29 22.82 20.62
CA LEU A 115 -23.16 23.48 21.27
C LEU A 115 -23.16 25.00 21.04
N GLY A 116 -23.78 25.47 19.96
CA GLY A 116 -23.90 26.90 19.65
C GLY A 116 -22.54 27.58 19.36
N VAL A 117 -22.60 28.87 19.00
CA VAL A 117 -21.41 29.66 18.62
C VAL A 117 -20.48 29.92 19.82
N GLU A 118 -21.04 29.94 21.03
CA GLU A 118 -20.29 30.22 22.26
C GLU A 118 -19.44 29.02 22.73
N GLY A 119 -19.91 27.78 22.53
CA GLY A 119 -19.14 26.58 22.90
C GLY A 119 -17.99 26.26 21.92
N VAL A 120 -18.14 26.65 20.65
CA VAL A 120 -17.12 26.43 19.60
C VAL A 120 -15.93 27.39 19.73
N ASN A 121 -16.14 28.60 20.27
CA ASN A 121 -15.12 29.65 20.39
C ASN A 121 -14.51 29.77 21.81
N GLN A 122 -14.88 28.91 22.76
CA GLN A 122 -14.50 29.07 24.17
C GLN A 122 -13.08 28.61 24.54
N GLU A 123 -12.33 27.97 23.64
CA GLU A 123 -10.91 27.68 23.87
C GLU A 123 -10.03 28.57 22.97
N LYS A 124 -9.92 29.84 23.36
CA LYS A 124 -8.82 30.72 22.98
C LYS A 124 -7.83 30.84 24.12
#